data_AF-A0A4Y2X762-F1
#
_entry.id   AF-A0A4Y2X762-F1
#
_cell.length_a   1.000
_cell.length_b   1.000
_cell.length_c   1.000
_cell.angle_alpha   90.00
_cell.angle_beta   90.00
_cell.angle_gamma   90.00
#
_symmetry.space_group_name_H-M   'P 1'
#
loop_
_entity.id
_entity.type
_entity.pdbx_description
1 polymer ?
#
loop_
_entity_poly.entity_id
_entity_poly.type
_entity_poly.pdbx_seq_one_letter_code
_entity_poly.pdbx_strand_id
1 'polypeptide(L)'
;MTDRTKNITLNFKCPYNWGFFAHPYDCSKFFACKEDIPLVTDCPRGTLWDDNDKGCVDWRYVKCGNRWDKYRLLSTLETHSATYHRNLQI
;
A
#
# COMPACT_ATOMS: atom_id res chain seq x y z
N MET A 1 8.71 -19.79 -10.67
CA MET A 1 8.57 -18.35 -10.39
C MET A 1 7.13 -17.94 -10.71
N THR A 2 6.20 -18.10 -9.77
CA THR A 2 4.81 -17.64 -9.94
C THR A 2 4.66 -16.30 -9.22
N ASP A 3 4.42 -15.24 -9.97
CA ASP A 3 4.22 -13.90 -9.42
C ASP A 3 2.91 -13.86 -8.62
N ARG A 4 3.01 -13.72 -7.29
CA ARG A 4 1.86 -13.60 -6.39
C ARG A 4 0.97 -12.42 -6.75
N THR A 5 1.55 -11.37 -7.34
CA THR A 5 0.82 -10.18 -7.81
C THR A 5 -0.18 -10.56 -8.90
N LYS A 6 0.24 -11.44 -9.83
CA LYS A 6 -0.62 -11.94 -10.90
C LYS A 6 -1.80 -12.77 -10.36
N ASN A 7 -1.57 -13.58 -9.33
CA ASN A 7 -2.64 -14.36 -8.69
C ASN A 7 -3.66 -13.46 -7.98
N ILE A 8 -3.20 -12.37 -7.34
CA ILE A 8 -4.09 -11.40 -6.69
C ILE A 8 -4.96 -10.65 -7.71
N THR A 9 -4.40 -10.19 -8.84
CA THR A 9 -5.20 -9.57 -9.92
C THR A 9 -6.22 -10.53 -10.54
N LEU A 10 -5.90 -11.83 -10.64
CA LEU A 10 -6.78 -12.83 -11.24
C LEU A 10 -8.00 -13.15 -10.36
N ASN A 11 -7.85 -13.05 -9.04
CA ASN A 11 -8.91 -13.40 -8.09
C ASN A 11 -9.74 -12.19 -7.65
N PHE A 12 -9.26 -10.96 -7.89
CA PHE A 12 -10.02 -9.76 -7.56
C PHE A 12 -11.03 -9.47 -8.68
N LYS A 13 -12.31 -9.31 -8.30
CA LYS A 13 -13.38 -8.91 -9.20
C LYS A 13 -13.82 -7.48 -8.86
N CYS A 14 -13.87 -6.62 -9.87
CA CYS A 14 -14.38 -5.27 -9.71
C CYS A 14 -15.81 -5.28 -9.13
N PRO A 15 -16.05 -4.60 -7.99
CA PRO A 15 -17.40 -4.46 -7.45
C PRO A 15 -18.35 -3.68 -8.36
N TYR A 16 -17.78 -2.75 -9.14
CA TYR A 16 -18.46 -1.92 -10.13
C TYR A 16 -17.59 -1.75 -11.37
N ASN A 17 -18.23 -1.46 -12.51
CA ASN A 17 -17.58 -1.28 -13.80
C ASN A 17 -16.44 -0.25 -13.77
N TRP A 18 -16.60 0.78 -12.93
CA TRP A 18 -15.61 1.84 -12.71
C TRP A 18 -15.45 2.10 -11.22
N GLY A 19 -14.21 2.39 -10.81
CA GLY A 19 -13.94 2.82 -9.44
C GLY A 19 -12.55 2.45 -8.97
N PHE A 20 -12.29 2.81 -7.72
CA PHE A 20 -11.03 2.53 -7.05
C PHE A 20 -11.28 1.79 -5.74
N PHE A 21 -10.52 0.72 -5.51
CA PHE A 21 -10.76 -0.20 -4.39
C PHE A 21 -9.45 -0.59 -3.71
N ALA A 22 -9.51 -0.82 -2.40
CA ALA A 22 -8.34 -1.22 -1.63
C ALA A 22 -7.76 -2.56 -2.13
N HIS A 23 -6.42 -2.65 -2.22
CA HIS A 23 -5.76 -3.93 -2.37
C HIS A 23 -5.83 -4.72 -1.04
N PRO A 24 -6.17 -6.02 -1.04
CA PRO A 24 -6.49 -6.78 0.18
C PRO A 24 -5.30 -6.99 1.11
N TYR A 25 -4.07 -6.93 0.59
CA TYR A 25 -2.87 -7.30 1.34
C TYR A 25 -1.79 -6.22 1.39
N ASP A 26 -1.89 -5.15 0.60
CA ASP A 26 -0.82 -4.15 0.46
C ASP A 26 -1.46 -2.78 0.54
N CYS A 27 -1.16 -2.05 1.59
CA CYS A 27 -1.74 -0.74 1.85
C CYS A 27 -1.24 0.32 0.86
N SER A 28 -0.11 0.06 0.20
CA SER A 28 0.48 0.95 -0.80
C SER A 28 -0.03 0.69 -2.22
N LYS A 29 -1.01 -0.20 -2.39
CA LYS A 29 -1.63 -0.52 -3.67
C LYS A 29 -3.15 -0.40 -3.60
N PHE A 30 -3.75 -0.16 -4.76
CA PHE A 30 -5.20 -0.17 -4.96
C PHE A 30 -5.52 -0.77 -6.34
N PHE A 31 -6.79 -1.12 -6.55
CA PHE A 31 -7.30 -1.52 -7.86
C PHE A 31 -8.00 -0.32 -8.50
N ALA A 32 -7.61 0.00 -9.73
CA ALA A 32 -8.38 0.86 -10.62
C ALA A 32 -9.20 -0.03 -11.55
N CYS A 33 -10.52 0.00 -11.40
CA CYS A 33 -11.44 -0.72 -12.28
C CYS A 33 -11.86 0.18 -13.42
N LYS A 34 -11.74 -0.36 -14.64
CA LYS A 34 -12.26 0.25 -15.86
C LYS A 34 -12.88 -0.86 -16.71
N GLU A 35 -14.19 -0.74 -16.97
CA GLU A 35 -14.96 -1.73 -17.73
C GLU A 35 -14.80 -3.16 -17.15
N ASP A 36 -14.94 -3.27 -15.82
CA ASP A 36 -14.79 -4.52 -15.05
C ASP A 36 -13.38 -5.15 -15.05
N ILE A 37 -12.39 -4.49 -15.67
CA ILE A 37 -11.00 -4.93 -15.68
C ILE A 37 -10.26 -4.27 -14.50
N PRO A 38 -9.77 -5.05 -13.51
CA PRO A 38 -9.01 -4.51 -12.39
C PRO A 38 -7.54 -4.33 -12.77
N LEU A 39 -7.03 -3.12 -12.57
CA LEU A 39 -5.60 -2.82 -12.67
C LEU A 39 -5.03 -2.54 -11.28
N VAL A 40 -4.06 -3.34 -10.84
CA VAL A 40 -3.30 -3.03 -9.62
C VAL A 40 -2.40 -1.83 -9.89
N THR A 41 -2.55 -0.81 -9.06
CA THR A 41 -1.82 0.46 -9.16
C THR A 41 -1.15 0.76 -7.83
N ASP A 42 0.10 1.23 -7.90
CA ASP A 42 0.88 1.69 -6.76
C ASP A 42 0.52 3.13 -6.38
N CYS A 43 0.37 3.38 -5.09
CA CYS A 43 0.36 4.73 -4.57
C CYS A 43 1.75 5.39 -4.71
N PRO A 44 1.81 6.71 -4.94
CA PRO A 44 3.06 7.46 -4.92
C PRO A 44 3.87 7.26 -3.63
N ARG A 45 5.18 7.53 -3.71
CA ARG A 45 6.07 7.42 -2.54
C ARG A 45 5.56 8.32 -1.40
N GLY A 46 5.56 7.80 -0.18
CA GLY A 46 5.05 8.47 1.02
C GLY A 46 3.53 8.45 1.17
N THR A 47 2.79 7.76 0.30
CA THR A 47 1.32 7.70 0.37
C THR A 47 0.79 6.26 0.42
N LEU A 48 -0.37 6.08 1.04
CA LEU A 48 -1.08 4.81 1.17
C LEU A 48 -2.56 5.00 0.79
N TRP A 49 -3.21 3.91 0.40
CA TRP A 49 -4.62 3.93 0.02
C TRP A 49 -5.51 4.14 1.25
N ASP A 50 -6.27 5.24 1.23
CA ASP A 50 -7.39 5.48 2.13
C ASP A 50 -8.72 5.19 1.45
N ASP A 51 -9.53 4.35 2.10
CA ASP A 51 -10.81 3.92 1.55
C ASP A 51 -11.91 4.97 1.73
N ASN A 52 -11.75 5.94 2.64
CA ASN A 52 -12.71 7.03 2.80
C ASN A 52 -12.54 8.07 1.70
N ASP A 53 -11.29 8.49 1.45
CA ASP A 53 -10.96 9.46 0.41
C ASP A 53 -10.92 8.85 -1.01
N LYS A 54 -11.02 7.52 -1.11
CA LYS A 54 -10.86 6.75 -2.36
C LYS A 54 -9.61 7.19 -3.13
N GLY A 55 -8.50 7.34 -2.41
CA GLY A 55 -7.27 7.88 -2.95
C GLY A 55 -6.03 7.56 -2.12
N CYS A 56 -4.88 7.94 -2.68
CA CYS A 56 -3.60 7.84 -1.97
C CYS A 56 -3.35 9.12 -1.17
N VAL A 57 -3.25 9.00 0.15
CA VAL A 57 -2.97 10.11 1.07
C VAL A 57 -1.73 9.83 1.90
N ASP A 58 -1.19 10.84 2.58
CA ASP A 58 0.05 10.70 3.38
C ASP A 58 -0.06 9.53 4.35
N TRP A 59 0.94 8.65 4.31
CA TRP A 59 0.93 7.36 5.01
C TRP A 59 0.68 7.48 6.52
N ARG A 60 1.02 8.63 7.13
CA ARG A 60 0.86 8.87 8.57
C ARG A 60 -0.60 8.97 9.01
N TYR A 61 -1.51 9.26 8.08
CA TYR A 61 -2.93 9.44 8.37
C TYR A 61 -3.80 8.24 7.95
N VAL A 62 -3.22 7.25 7.27
CA VAL A 62 -3.95 6.10 6.74
C VAL A 62 -4.02 4.97 7.76
N LYS A 63 -5.23 4.42 7.94
CA LYS A 63 -5.46 3.20 8.73
C LYS A 63 -5.40 1.97 7.83
N CYS A 64 -4.25 1.30 7.79
CA CYS A 64 -4.05 0.13 6.92
C CYS A 64 -4.78 -1.15 7.35
N GLY A 65 -5.21 -1.24 8.61
CA GLY A 65 -5.75 -2.49 9.17
C GLY A 65 -4.71 -3.61 9.08
N ASN A 66 -5.11 -4.77 8.55
CA ASN A 66 -4.24 -5.95 8.41
C ASN A 66 -3.42 -5.96 7.11
N ARG A 67 -3.51 -4.91 6.29
CA ARG A 67 -2.73 -4.80 5.05
C ARG A 67 -1.28 -4.47 5.37
N TRP A 68 -0.36 -4.95 4.54
CA TRP A 68 1.06 -4.60 4.62
C TRP A 68 1.27 -3.09 4.47
N ASP A 69 1.81 -2.48 5.52
CA ASP A 69 2.17 -1.07 5.58
C ASP A 69 3.70 -0.93 5.47
N LYS A 70 4.17 -0.66 4.25
CA LYS A 70 5.61 -0.58 3.99
C LYS A 70 6.28 0.61 4.71
N TYR A 71 5.57 1.70 4.97
CA TYR A 71 6.16 2.89 5.60
C TYR A 71 6.24 2.77 7.13
N ARG A 72 5.37 1.98 7.75
CA ARG A 72 5.54 1.60 9.16
C ARG A 72 6.79 0.77 9.39
N LEU A 73 7.12 -0.16 8.48
CA LEU A 73 8.35 -0.94 8.58
C LEU A 73 9.59 -0.13 8.20
N LEU A 74 9.48 0.74 7.21
CA LEU A 74 10.59 1.64 6.86
C LEU A 74 10.88 2.63 7.99
N SER A 75 9.86 3.19 8.64
CA SER A 75 10.05 4.07 9.80
C SER A 75 10.64 3.35 11.02
N THR A 76 10.33 2.06 11.26
CA THR A 76 11.00 1.27 12.31
C THR A 76 12.44 0.92 11.96
N LEU A 77 12.75 0.68 10.69
CA LEU A 77 14.13 0.44 10.23
C LEU A 77 14.96 1.73 10.21
N GLU A 78 14.37 2.86 9.80
CA GLU A 78 14.97 4.19 9.85
C GLU A 78 15.19 4.63 11.30
N THR A 79 14.27 4.35 12.23
CA THR A 79 14.50 4.59 13.67
C THR A 79 15.52 3.64 14.29
N HIS A 80 15.66 2.39 13.83
CA HIS A 80 16.79 1.54 14.25
C HIS A 80 18.14 2.09 13.75
N SER A 81 18.20 2.69 12.57
CA SER A 81 19.41 3.40 12.11
C SER A 81 19.65 4.72 12.88
N ALA A 82 18.60 5.47 13.24
CA ALA A 82 18.71 6.68 14.06
C ALA A 82 19.05 6.39 15.54
N THR A 83 18.76 5.18 16.03
CA THR A 83 19.22 4.71 17.36
C THR A 83 20.68 4.24 17.30
N TYR A 84 21.15 3.67 16.16
CA TYR A 84 22.57 3.37 15.94
C TYR A 84 23.44 4.64 15.83
N HIS A 85 22.91 5.71 15.23
CA HIS A 85 23.63 6.99 15.13
C HIS A 85 23.78 7.77 16.45
N ARG A 86 23.12 7.35 17.54
CA ARG A 86 23.32 7.97 18.87
C ARG A 86 24.44 7.32 19.70
N ASN A 87 25.09 6.26 19.20
CA ASN A 87 26.20 5.57 19.87
C ASN A 87 27.53 5.63 19.11
N LEU A 88 27.69 6.55 18.15
CA LEU A 88 28.94 6.81 17.43
C LEU A 88 29.29 8.31 17.41
N GLN A 89 29.05 9.01 18.52
CA GLN A 89 29.69 10.30 18.80
C GLN A 89 30.57 10.15 20.04
N ILE A 90 31.71 9.49 19.82
CA ILE A 90 32.94 9.77 20.57
C ILE A 90 33.74 10.73 19.68
#